data_AF-A0A2A5MRV1-F1
#
_entry.id   AF-A0A2A5MRV1-F1
#
_cell.length_a   1.000
_cell.length_b   1.000
_cell.length_c   1.000
_cell.angle_alpha   90.00
_cell.angle_beta   90.00
_cell.angle_gamma   90.00
#
_symmetry.space_group_name_H-M   'P 1'
#
loop_
_entity.id
_entity.type
_entity.pdbx_description
1 polymer ?
#
loop_
_entity_poly.entity_id
_entity_poly.type
_entity_poly.pdbx_seq_one_letter_code
_entity_poly.pdbx_strand_id
1 'polypeptide(L)'
;MEWFYQIPGVDDLRSADAFFQFFAVPYQPERLAHCSLPVLAAFHRKLKAEVPLLNQLEENPRAHWLLARRLLAESYQQQFEENRP
;
A
#
# COMPACT_ATOMS: atom_id res chain seq x y z
N MET A 1 1.50 -6.29 -13.85
CA MET A 1 1.09 -6.01 -12.44
C MET A 1 1.67 -7.04 -11.49
N GLU A 2 2.79 -7.68 -11.87
CA GLU A 2 3.29 -8.92 -11.24
C GLU A 2 4.29 -8.65 -10.11
N TRP A 3 5.02 -7.52 -10.14
CA TRP A 3 6.01 -7.17 -9.13
C TRP A 3 5.44 -7.09 -7.70
N PHE A 4 4.19 -6.62 -7.55
CA PHE A 4 3.57 -6.52 -6.25
C PHE A 4 3.39 -7.91 -5.64
N TYR A 5 3.00 -8.90 -6.45
CA TYR A 5 2.93 -10.31 -6.08
C TYR A 5 4.30 -10.99 -5.89
N GLN A 6 5.39 -10.35 -6.33
CA GLN A 6 6.75 -10.83 -6.03
C GLN A 6 7.19 -10.49 -4.60
N ILE A 7 6.46 -9.63 -3.88
CA ILE A 7 6.74 -9.35 -2.48
C ILE A 7 6.40 -10.61 -1.65
N PRO A 8 7.38 -11.21 -0.97
CA PRO A 8 7.15 -12.46 -0.24
C PRO A 8 6.14 -12.26 0.89
N GLY A 9 5.03 -13.00 0.86
CA GLY A 9 3.97 -12.94 1.89
C GLY A 9 2.84 -11.95 1.59
N VAL A 10 2.91 -11.20 0.48
CA VAL A 10 1.87 -10.23 0.10
C VAL A 10 0.56 -10.87 -0.36
N ASP A 11 0.63 -12.05 -0.97
CA ASP A 11 -0.52 -12.80 -1.48
C ASP A 11 -1.38 -13.39 -0.35
N ASP A 12 -0.75 -13.59 0.83
CA ASP A 12 -1.44 -14.04 2.03
C ASP A 12 -2.29 -12.92 2.68
N LEU A 13 -2.04 -11.66 2.30
CA LEU A 13 -2.72 -10.49 2.86
C LEU A 13 -4.11 -10.32 2.24
N ARG A 14 -5.13 -10.78 2.97
CA ARG A 14 -6.54 -10.70 2.54
C ARG A 14 -7.32 -9.54 3.15
N SER A 15 -6.67 -8.68 3.94
CA SER A 15 -7.33 -7.60 4.67
C SER A 15 -6.47 -6.36 4.70
N ALA A 16 -7.09 -5.18 4.67
CA ALA A 16 -6.39 -3.90 4.78
C ALA A 16 -5.45 -3.92 5.99
N ASP A 17 -5.95 -4.30 7.16
CA ASP A 17 -5.19 -4.42 8.40
C ASP A 17 -3.88 -5.23 8.24
N ALA A 18 -3.97 -6.39 7.59
CA ALA A 18 -2.82 -7.25 7.29
C ALA A 18 -1.78 -6.53 6.41
N PHE A 19 -2.21 -5.74 5.42
CA PHE A 19 -1.29 -4.91 4.64
C PHE A 19 -0.55 -3.90 5.51
N PHE A 20 -1.24 -3.18 6.39
CA PHE A 20 -0.58 -2.19 7.23
C PHE A 20 0.37 -2.83 8.26
N GLN A 21 -0.01 -3.96 8.84
CA GLN A 21 0.86 -4.73 9.74
C GLN A 21 2.10 -5.25 9.00
N PHE A 22 1.92 -5.84 7.82
CA PHE A 22 3.00 -6.40 7.01
C PHE A 22 4.01 -5.33 6.58
N PHE A 23 3.53 -4.16 6.17
CA PHE A 23 4.38 -3.03 5.78
C PHE A 23 4.86 -2.18 6.96
N ALA A 24 4.52 -2.55 8.20
CA ALA A 24 4.82 -1.79 9.42
C ALA A 24 4.50 -0.28 9.25
N VAL A 25 3.34 0.02 8.67
CA VAL A 25 2.83 1.38 8.50
C VAL A 25 1.99 1.72 9.74
N PRO A 26 2.22 2.85 10.42
CA PRO A 26 1.36 3.26 11.52
C PRO A 26 -0.04 3.61 11.00
N TYR A 27 -1.07 2.99 11.56
CA TYR A 27 -2.47 3.22 11.21
C TYR A 27 -3.36 3.08 12.44
N GLN A 28 -4.59 3.60 12.34
CA GLN A 28 -5.60 3.43 13.38
C GLN A 28 -6.66 2.45 12.87
N PRO A 29 -6.85 1.28 13.51
CA PRO A 29 -7.75 0.24 13.01
C PRO A 29 -9.21 0.71 12.93
N GLU A 30 -9.67 1.54 13.88
CA GLU A 30 -11.03 2.09 13.90
C GLU A 30 -11.32 2.97 12.67
N ARG A 31 -10.35 3.79 12.27
CA ARG A 31 -10.46 4.65 11.08
C ARG A 31 -10.25 3.88 9.80
N LEU A 32 -9.28 2.96 9.80
CA LEU A 32 -9.01 2.12 8.65
C LEU A 32 -10.23 1.26 8.33
N ALA A 33 -10.96 0.72 9.31
CA ALA A 33 -12.19 -0.02 9.04
C ALA A 33 -13.21 0.81 8.24
N HIS A 34 -13.35 2.10 8.59
CA HIS A 34 -14.28 3.03 7.93
C HIS A 34 -13.82 3.47 6.52
N CYS A 35 -12.51 3.62 6.31
CA CYS A 35 -11.94 4.12 5.04
C CYS A 35 -11.11 3.07 4.27
N SER A 36 -11.21 1.79 4.62
CA SER A 36 -10.35 0.71 4.08
C SER A 36 -10.49 0.55 2.57
N LEU A 37 -11.72 0.55 2.08
CA LEU A 37 -12.05 0.43 0.66
C LEU A 37 -11.42 1.56 -0.18
N PRO A 38 -11.66 2.86 0.10
CA PRO A 38 -11.06 3.93 -0.69
C PRO A 38 -9.53 3.99 -0.53
N VAL A 39 -8.99 3.68 0.66
CA VAL A 39 -7.53 3.60 0.88
C VAL A 39 -6.90 2.52 -0.01
N LEU A 40 -7.46 1.31 -0.03
CA LEU A 40 -6.98 0.21 -0.87
C LEU A 40 -7.16 0.51 -2.36
N ALA A 41 -8.26 1.14 -2.76
CA ALA A 41 -8.49 1.55 -4.15
C ALA A 41 -7.45 2.58 -4.61
N ALA A 42 -7.18 3.60 -3.80
CA ALA A 42 -6.15 4.60 -4.07
C ALA A 42 -4.75 3.97 -4.12
N PHE A 43 -4.45 3.05 -3.21
CA PHE A 43 -3.22 2.29 -3.20
C PHE A 43 -3.02 1.47 -4.47
N HIS A 44 -4.01 0.67 -4.89
CA HIS A 44 -3.95 -0.07 -6.15
C HIS A 44 -3.79 0.83 -7.38
N ARG A 45 -4.44 2.00 -7.38
CA ARG A 45 -4.29 2.97 -8.48
C ARG A 45 -2.87 3.54 -8.54
N LYS A 46 -2.31 3.94 -7.40
CA LYS A 46 -0.92 4.40 -7.30
C LYS A 46 0.07 3.31 -7.69
N LEU A 47 -0.12 2.07 -7.22
CA LEU A 47 0.71 0.92 -7.61
C LEU A 47 0.75 0.73 -9.13
N LYS A 48 -0.40 0.82 -9.80
CA LYS A 48 -0.47 0.73 -11.27
C LYS A 48 0.22 1.89 -11.97
N ALA A 49 0.13 3.10 -11.42
CA ALA A 49 0.76 4.30 -11.97
C ALA A 49 2.29 4.29 -11.81
N GLU A 50 2.80 3.69 -10.73
CA GLU A 50 4.23 3.61 -10.42
C GLU A 50 4.93 2.38 -11.04
N VAL A 51 4.19 1.47 -11.72
CA VAL A 51 4.75 0.35 -12.51
C VAL A 51 5.92 0.77 -13.42
N PRO A 52 5.82 1.86 -14.23
CA PRO A 52 6.94 2.31 -15.06
C PRO A 52 8.18 2.72 -14.27
N LEU A 53 8.04 3.24 -13.04
CA LEU A 53 9.17 3.57 -12.15
C LEU A 53 9.85 2.31 -11.58
N LEU A 54 9.12 1.20 -11.50
CA LEU A 54 9.62 -0.07 -10.95
C LEU A 54 10.48 -0.87 -11.93
N ASN A 55 10.31 -0.68 -13.24
CA ASN A 55 11.27 -1.20 -14.24
C ASN A 55 12.71 -0.67 -13.98
N GLN A 56 12.85 0.46 -13.27
CA GLN A 56 14.16 0.98 -12.87
C GLN A 56 14.65 0.43 -11.52
N LEU A 57 13.78 -0.25 -10.76
CA LEU A 57 14.04 -0.81 -9.43
C LEU A 57 14.22 -2.34 -9.45
N GLU A 58 14.16 -2.97 -10.63
CA GLU A 58 14.12 -4.42 -10.86
C GLU A 58 15.18 -5.23 -10.10
N GLU A 59 16.30 -4.63 -9.73
CA GLU A 59 17.40 -5.35 -9.06
C GLU A 59 17.23 -5.46 -7.53
N ASN A 60 16.30 -4.74 -6.90
CA ASN A 60 16.21 -4.71 -5.44
C ASN A 60 14.81 -5.06 -4.89
N PRO A 61 14.58 -6.28 -4.38
CA PRO A 61 13.29 -6.68 -3.78
C PRO A 61 12.92 -5.82 -2.57
N ARG A 62 13.91 -5.25 -1.86
CA ARG A 62 13.66 -4.33 -0.75
C ARG A 62 13.12 -2.99 -1.23
N ALA A 63 13.49 -2.54 -2.42
CA ALA A 63 12.98 -1.30 -3.00
C ALA A 63 11.48 -1.43 -3.35
N HIS A 64 11.06 -2.57 -3.89
CA HIS A 64 9.65 -2.88 -4.13
C HIS A 64 8.83 -2.83 -2.83
N TRP A 65 9.35 -3.43 -1.75
CA TRP A 65 8.69 -3.40 -0.43
C TRP A 65 8.61 -1.97 0.13
N LEU A 66 9.69 -1.19 0.06
CA LEU A 66 9.72 0.19 0.53
C LEU A 66 8.78 1.11 -0.26
N LEU A 67 8.70 0.92 -1.58
CA LEU A 67 7.77 1.68 -2.42
C LEU A 67 6.32 1.35 -2.06
N ALA A 68 5.97 0.07 -1.99
CA ALA A 68 4.62 -0.36 -1.59
C ALA A 68 4.24 0.21 -0.21
N ARG A 69 5.15 0.16 0.76
CA ARG A 69 4.96 0.78 2.08
C ARG A 69 4.66 2.27 1.98
N ARG A 70 5.43 3.01 1.17
CA ARG A 70 5.26 4.45 0.99
C ARG A 70 3.91 4.77 0.35
N LEU A 71 3.55 4.08 -0.73
CA LEU A 71 2.28 4.29 -1.42
C LEU A 71 1.08 3.96 -0.53
N LEU A 72 1.17 2.92 0.31
CA LEU A 72 0.12 2.57 1.27
C LEU A 72 -0.05 3.68 2.33
N ALA A 73 1.07 4.15 2.90
CA ALA A 73 1.07 5.24 3.88
C ALA A 73 0.50 6.54 3.29
N GLU A 74 0.89 6.90 2.07
CA GLU A 74 0.35 8.06 1.37
C GLU A 74 -1.15 7.93 1.11
N SER A 75 -1.61 6.79 0.61
CA SER A 75 -3.05 6.56 0.38
C SER A 75 -3.85 6.67 1.67
N TYR A 76 -3.32 6.17 2.79
CA TYR A 76 -3.95 6.30 4.10
C TYR A 76 -3.97 7.74 4.60
N GLN A 77 -2.84 8.46 4.51
CA GLN A 77 -2.77 9.86 4.92
C GLN A 77 -3.71 10.75 4.12
N GLN A 78 -3.77 10.57 2.80
CA GLN A 78 -4.67 11.33 1.94
C GLN A 78 -6.14 11.13 2.32
N GLN A 79 -6.55 9.88 2.57
CA GLN A 79 -7.91 9.60 3.05
C GLN A 79 -8.15 10.14 4.45
N PHE A 80 -7.14 10.12 5.32
CA PHE A 80 -7.22 10.69 6.66
C PHE A 80 -7.38 12.22 6.63
N GLU A 81 -6.65 12.91 5.75
CA GLU A 81 -6.74 14.36 5.56
C GLU A 81 -8.09 14.77 4.94
N GLU A 82 -8.57 14.01 3.96
CA GLU A 82 -9.84 14.26 3.27
C GLU A 82 -11.07 13.97 4.15
N ASN A 83 -10.96 13.03 5.10
CA ASN A 83 -12.00 12.74 6.10
C ASN A 83 -11.83 13.54 7.40
N ARG A 84 -11.05 14.63 7.39
CA ARG A 84 -10.96 15.55 8.53
C ARG A 84 -12.23 16.41 8.58
N PRO A 85 -13.09 16.28 9.60
CA PRO A 85 -14.28 17.10 9.76
C PRO A 85 -13.94 18.57 10.02
#